data_AF-A0A223GLY4-F1
#
_entry.id   AF-A0A223GLY4-F1
#
_cell.length_a   1.000
_cell.length_b   1.000
_cell.length_c   1.000
_cell.angle_alpha   90.00
_cell.angle_beta   90.00
_cell.angle_gamma   90.00
#
_symmetry.space_group_name_H-M   'P 1'
#
loop_
_entity.id
_entity.type
_entity.pdbx_description
1 polymer ?
#
loop_
_entity_poly.entity_id
_entity_poly.type
_entity_poly.pdbx_seq_one_letter_code
_entity_poly.pdbx_strand_id
1 'polypeptide(L)'
;MDTHDLAPPPNACAADGAQLAGGNLDTLMQRAHELTHAAARALGLDEPAAAQAADDGGVVLNGTLVTVTPMPLEGLAGEAGDGALVVSATLGCRVGALDARALCALFAHAPGVLAVYNAAIGCQPNGELVLHRMVPVHDAVVDTLAQDLVVTQQLAVLLGDAATQVRTPQ
;
A
#
# COMPACT_ATOMS: atom_id res chain seq x y z
N MET A 1 -27.02 50.86 -18.08
CA MET A 1 -26.54 49.91 -19.10
C MET A 1 -25.17 49.54 -18.61
N ASP A 2 -25.11 48.55 -17.73
CA ASP A 2 -23.94 48.28 -16.89
C ASP A 2 -23.72 46.78 -16.92
N THR A 3 -22.87 46.35 -17.86
CA THR A 3 -22.37 44.98 -17.97
C THR A 3 -21.29 44.81 -16.90
N HIS A 4 -21.64 44.14 -15.80
CA HIS A 4 -20.66 43.62 -14.87
C HIS A 4 -19.85 42.53 -15.58
N ASP A 5 -18.61 42.87 -15.92
CA ASP A 5 -17.59 41.97 -16.41
C ASP A 5 -17.20 41.05 -15.24
N LEU A 6 -17.83 39.87 -15.20
CA LEU A 6 -17.52 38.82 -14.25
C LEU A 6 -16.17 38.22 -14.66
N ALA A 7 -15.10 38.67 -14.01
CA ALA A 7 -13.82 37.98 -14.06
C ALA A 7 -14.03 36.49 -13.68
N PRO A 8 -13.48 35.54 -14.45
CA PRO A 8 -13.61 34.12 -14.12
C PRO A 8 -12.92 33.82 -12.78
N PRO A 9 -13.44 32.85 -12.00
CA PRO A 9 -12.85 32.51 -10.71
C PRO A 9 -11.41 32.00 -10.88
N PRO A 10 -10.54 32.15 -9.86
CA PRO A 10 -9.11 31.83 -9.94
C PRO A 10 -8.79 30.32 -10.02
N ASN A 11 -9.74 29.50 -10.45
CA ASN A 11 -9.58 28.05 -10.61
C ASN A 11 -9.22 27.69 -12.06
N ALA A 12 -8.33 28.46 -12.68
CA ALA A 12 -7.57 27.91 -13.79
C ALA A 12 -6.64 26.84 -13.18
N CYS A 13 -7.05 25.57 -13.21
CA CYS A 13 -6.10 24.47 -13.09
C CYS A 13 -5.03 24.74 -14.14
N ALA A 14 -3.86 25.21 -13.69
CA ALA A 14 -2.72 25.41 -14.55
C ALA A 14 -2.43 24.07 -15.21
N ALA A 15 -2.50 24.03 -16.54
CA ALA A 15 -2.16 22.86 -17.34
C ALA A 15 -0.72 22.37 -17.06
N ASP A 16 0.13 23.24 -16.48
CA ASP A 16 1.47 22.91 -15.99
C ASP A 16 1.49 21.93 -14.81
N GLY A 17 0.44 21.86 -13.98
CA GLY A 17 0.37 20.94 -12.84
C GLY A 17 0.19 19.48 -13.25
N ALA A 18 -0.53 19.22 -14.34
CA ALA A 18 -0.76 17.85 -14.83
C ALA A 18 0.50 17.22 -15.46
N GLN A 19 1.34 18.04 -16.10
CA GLN A 19 2.59 17.57 -16.71
C GLN A 19 3.68 17.29 -15.67
N LEU A 20 3.75 18.10 -14.61
CA LEU A 20 4.64 17.87 -13.46
C LEU A 20 4.18 16.68 -12.61
N ALA A 21 2.87 16.48 -12.44
CA ALA A 21 2.31 15.31 -11.77
C ALA A 21 2.59 14.01 -12.54
N GLY A 22 2.51 14.04 -13.87
CA GLY A 22 2.85 12.91 -14.74
C GLY A 22 4.33 12.48 -14.61
N GLY A 23 5.27 13.44 -14.68
CA GLY A 23 6.70 13.15 -14.52
C GLY A 23 7.07 12.63 -13.12
N ASN A 24 6.39 13.10 -12.08
CA ASN A 24 6.59 12.62 -10.72
C ASN A 24 6.05 11.20 -10.50
N LEU A 25 4.90 10.86 -11.10
CA LEU A 25 4.35 9.51 -11.03
C LEU A 25 5.22 8.50 -11.77
N ASP A 26 5.69 8.83 -12.98
CA ASP A 26 6.58 7.95 -13.76
C ASP A 26 7.88 7.67 -13.01
N THR A 27 8.46 8.70 -12.37
CA THR A 27 9.65 8.56 -11.52
C THR A 27 9.38 7.66 -10.32
N LEU A 28 8.23 7.82 -9.67
CA LEU A 28 7.84 6.99 -8.52
C LEU A 28 7.59 5.53 -8.93
N MET A 29 6.98 5.29 -10.09
CA MET A 29 6.76 3.96 -10.65
C MET A 29 8.10 3.27 -10.96
N GLN A 30 9.01 3.97 -11.64
CA GLN A 30 10.36 3.46 -11.92
C GLN A 30 11.10 3.12 -10.62
N ARG A 31 11.01 4.00 -9.62
CA ARG A 31 11.64 3.76 -8.32
C ARG A 31 11.05 2.56 -7.59
N ALA A 32 9.72 2.41 -7.61
CA ALA A 32 9.04 1.25 -7.03
C ALA A 32 9.45 -0.06 -7.71
N HIS A 33 9.59 -0.05 -9.04
CA HIS A 33 10.08 -1.20 -9.81
C HIS A 33 11.51 -1.59 -9.40
N GLU A 34 12.45 -0.63 -9.39
CA GLU A 34 13.84 -0.89 -8.99
C GLU A 34 13.95 -1.43 -7.55
N LEU A 35 13.19 -0.84 -6.62
CA LEU A 35 13.18 -1.30 -5.24
C LEU A 35 12.57 -2.69 -5.10
N THR A 36 11.49 -2.98 -5.84
CA THR A 36 10.83 -4.30 -5.80
C THR A 36 11.76 -5.38 -6.36
N HIS A 37 12.45 -5.11 -7.48
CA HIS A 37 13.47 -6.00 -8.04
C HIS A 37 14.56 -6.30 -7.00
N ALA A 38 15.15 -5.26 -6.44
CA ALA A 38 16.25 -5.39 -5.50
C ALA A 38 15.81 -6.10 -4.20
N ALA A 39 14.60 -5.83 -3.71
CA ALA A 39 14.03 -6.52 -2.55
C ALA A 39 13.77 -8.02 -2.86
N ALA A 40 13.27 -8.35 -4.04
CA ALA A 40 13.11 -9.74 -4.48
C ALA A 40 14.45 -10.48 -4.50
N ARG A 41 15.51 -9.84 -5.01
CA ARG A 41 16.88 -10.40 -4.97
C ARG A 41 17.37 -10.63 -3.54
N ALA A 42 17.13 -9.67 -2.64
CA ALA A 42 17.49 -9.79 -1.22
C ALA A 42 16.73 -10.92 -0.50
N LEU A 43 15.51 -11.23 -0.96
CA LEU A 43 14.70 -12.36 -0.48
C LEU A 43 15.12 -13.71 -1.10
N GLY A 44 16.16 -13.72 -1.94
CA GLY A 44 16.75 -14.93 -2.50
C GLY A 44 16.16 -15.38 -3.85
N LEU A 45 15.35 -14.55 -4.51
CA LEU A 45 14.86 -14.85 -5.85
C LEU A 45 16.00 -14.74 -6.87
N ASP A 46 15.97 -15.61 -7.88
CA ASP A 46 16.89 -15.50 -9.02
C ASP A 46 16.57 -14.27 -9.88
N GLU A 47 17.45 -13.93 -10.82
CA GLU A 47 17.32 -12.71 -11.61
C GLU A 47 16.02 -12.67 -12.45
N PRO A 48 15.62 -13.76 -13.15
CA PRO A 48 14.35 -13.77 -13.87
C PRO A 48 13.14 -13.59 -12.95
N ALA A 49 13.13 -14.25 -11.78
CA ALA A 49 12.01 -14.13 -10.86
C ALA A 49 11.95 -12.74 -10.19
N ALA A 50 13.11 -12.12 -9.91
CA ALA A 50 13.15 -10.76 -9.38
C ALA A 50 12.68 -9.71 -10.41
N ALA A 51 13.03 -9.88 -11.69
CA ALA A 51 12.51 -9.06 -12.78
C ALA A 51 10.99 -9.19 -12.90
N GLN A 52 10.48 -10.41 -12.90
CA GLN A 52 9.04 -10.64 -12.95
C GLN A 52 8.31 -10.07 -11.73
N ALA A 53 8.87 -10.19 -10.53
CA ALA A 53 8.31 -9.60 -9.32
C ALA A 53 8.19 -8.07 -9.42
N ALA A 54 9.18 -7.42 -10.03
CA ALA A 54 9.16 -5.97 -10.25
C ALA A 54 8.14 -5.55 -11.31
N ASP A 55 7.93 -6.36 -12.35
CA ASP A 55 6.89 -6.15 -13.37
C ASP A 55 5.48 -6.37 -12.82
N ASP A 56 5.30 -7.39 -11.98
CA ASP A 56 4.03 -7.70 -11.30
C ASP A 56 3.74 -6.72 -10.15
N GLY A 57 4.74 -5.95 -9.72
CA GLY A 57 4.64 -5.02 -8.59
C GLY A 57 4.53 -5.73 -7.24
N GLY A 58 5.16 -6.89 -7.06
CA GLY A 58 5.09 -7.64 -5.81
C GLY A 58 5.77 -9.00 -5.82
N VAL A 59 5.78 -9.65 -4.66
CA VAL A 59 6.38 -10.99 -4.46
C VAL A 59 5.38 -11.92 -3.76
N VAL A 60 5.47 -13.22 -4.04
CA VAL A 60 4.74 -14.24 -3.28
C VAL A 60 5.62 -14.76 -2.15
N LEU A 61 5.20 -14.54 -0.91
CA LEU A 61 5.90 -14.98 0.30
C LEU A 61 5.02 -15.94 1.09
N ASN A 62 5.49 -17.18 1.28
CA ASN A 62 4.75 -18.24 1.98
C ASN A 62 3.32 -18.46 1.46
N GLY A 63 3.11 -18.30 0.15
CA GLY A 63 1.80 -18.43 -0.49
C GLY A 63 0.92 -17.18 -0.42
N THR A 64 1.37 -16.11 0.22
CA THR A 64 0.69 -14.80 0.26
C THR A 64 1.31 -13.87 -0.79
N LEU A 65 0.49 -13.30 -1.68
CA LEU A 65 0.93 -12.22 -2.55
C LEU A 65 1.08 -10.93 -1.74
N VAL A 66 2.26 -10.33 -1.79
CA VAL A 66 2.57 -9.04 -1.20
C VAL A 66 2.91 -8.06 -2.31
N THR A 67 2.13 -7.01 -2.46
CA THR A 67 2.29 -6.02 -3.53
C THR A 67 2.87 -4.71 -3.03
N VAL A 68 3.55 -4.00 -3.91
CA VAL A 68 4.09 -2.65 -3.70
C VAL A 68 3.39 -1.73 -4.68
N THR A 69 2.58 -0.81 -4.16
CA THR A 69 1.87 0.16 -4.99
C THR A 69 2.43 1.56 -4.78
N PRO A 70 3.01 2.21 -5.81
CA PRO A 70 3.40 3.60 -5.71
C PRO A 70 2.16 4.49 -5.55
N MET A 71 2.18 5.36 -4.54
CA MET A 71 1.10 6.29 -4.23
C MET A 71 1.64 7.72 -4.23
N PRO A 72 1.27 8.55 -5.21
CA PRO A 72 1.59 9.98 -5.16
C PRO A 72 0.77 10.63 -4.04
N LEU A 73 1.44 11.34 -3.13
CA LEU A 73 0.77 12.14 -2.10
C LEU A 73 0.78 13.59 -2.56
N GLU A 74 -0.34 14.06 -3.12
CA GLU A 74 -0.52 15.47 -3.45
C GLU A 74 -1.13 16.22 -2.25
N GLY A 75 -0.56 17.38 -1.90
CA GLY A 75 -1.20 18.32 -0.96
C GLY A 75 -1.05 18.03 0.53
N LEU A 76 -0.27 17.02 0.93
CA LEU A 76 0.23 16.93 2.31
C LEU A 76 1.40 17.92 2.45
N ALA A 77 1.34 18.79 3.46
CA ALA A 77 2.19 19.98 3.61
C ALA A 77 3.65 19.68 4.00
N GLY A 78 4.34 18.85 3.22
CA GLY A 78 5.77 18.65 3.22
C GLY A 78 6.24 18.53 1.77
N GLU A 79 7.21 19.37 1.40
CA GLU A 79 8.06 19.33 0.18
C GLU A 79 7.50 18.58 -1.05
N ALA A 80 7.34 19.31 -2.16
CA ALA A 80 7.00 18.73 -3.46
C ALA A 80 7.92 17.53 -3.81
N GLY A 81 7.40 16.30 -3.72
CA GLY A 81 8.17 15.09 -3.99
C GLY A 81 7.92 13.89 -3.06
N ASP A 82 7.12 14.03 -2.01
CA ASP A 82 6.95 12.97 -1.01
C ASP A 82 5.92 11.89 -1.44
N GLY A 83 6.30 11.05 -2.41
CA GLY A 83 5.56 9.85 -2.72
C GLY A 83 5.65 8.80 -1.60
N ALA A 84 4.70 7.88 -1.54
CA ALA A 84 4.77 6.71 -0.67
C ALA A 84 4.69 5.42 -1.47
N LEU A 85 5.24 4.35 -0.92
CA LEU A 85 4.97 2.99 -1.34
C LEU A 85 3.97 2.39 -0.37
N VAL A 86 2.88 1.83 -0.90
CA VAL A 86 1.92 1.07 -0.11
C VAL A 86 2.20 -0.40 -0.30
N VAL A 87 2.71 -1.04 0.75
CA VAL A 87 2.92 -2.48 0.80
C VAL A 87 1.62 -3.15 1.25
N SER A 88 1.07 -4.04 0.44
CA SER A 88 -0.22 -4.66 0.71
C SER A 88 -0.14 -6.18 0.75
N ALA A 89 -0.84 -6.82 1.70
CA ALA A 89 -0.96 -8.28 1.76
C ALA A 89 -2.38 -8.68 2.14
N THR A 90 -2.91 -9.73 1.51
CA THR A 90 -4.26 -10.22 1.84
C THR A 90 -4.24 -11.03 3.13
N LEU A 91 -5.30 -10.91 3.94
CA LEU A 91 -5.45 -11.66 5.20
C LEU A 91 -5.98 -13.09 4.98
N GLY A 92 -6.21 -13.50 3.73
CA GLY A 92 -6.75 -14.84 3.40
C GLY A 92 -8.21 -15.06 3.80
N CYS A 93 -8.94 -14.00 4.17
CA CYS A 93 -10.34 -14.06 4.56
C CYS A 93 -11.16 -12.94 3.93
N ARG A 94 -12.48 -13.16 3.85
CA ARG A 94 -13.44 -12.19 3.32
C ARG A 94 -14.32 -11.65 4.43
N VAL A 95 -14.66 -10.36 4.36
CA VAL A 95 -15.56 -9.70 5.32
C VAL A 95 -16.88 -10.47 5.45
N GLY A 96 -17.50 -10.83 4.32
CA GLY A 96 -18.77 -11.55 4.32
C GLY A 96 -18.71 -13.01 4.81
N ALA A 97 -17.51 -13.57 5.03
CA ALA A 97 -17.32 -14.92 5.55
C ALA A 97 -17.04 -14.95 7.07
N LEU A 98 -16.87 -13.78 7.70
CA LEU A 98 -16.65 -13.63 9.13
C LEU A 98 -17.95 -13.20 9.81
N ASP A 99 -18.20 -13.72 11.00
CA ASP A 99 -19.27 -13.21 11.84
C ASP A 99 -18.87 -11.87 12.50
N ALA A 100 -19.85 -11.18 13.08
CA ALA A 100 -19.62 -9.89 13.71
C ALA A 100 -18.58 -9.95 14.84
N ARG A 101 -18.50 -11.06 15.58
CA ARG A 101 -17.55 -11.22 16.69
C ARG A 101 -16.12 -11.33 16.18
N ALA A 102 -15.91 -12.12 15.12
CA ALA A 102 -14.61 -12.26 14.46
C ALA A 102 -14.15 -10.92 13.85
N LEU A 103 -15.06 -10.18 13.21
CA LEU A 103 -14.75 -8.83 12.70
C LEU A 103 -14.38 -7.85 13.82
N CYS A 104 -15.13 -7.83 14.93
CA CYS A 104 -14.78 -7.00 16.08
C CYS A 104 -13.41 -7.36 16.67
N ALA A 105 -13.10 -8.65 16.79
CA ALA A 105 -11.80 -9.11 17.27
C ALA A 105 -10.66 -8.67 16.34
N LEU A 106 -10.85 -8.83 15.03
CA LEU A 106 -9.87 -8.36 14.04
C LEU A 106 -9.64 -6.85 14.14
N PHE A 107 -10.70 -6.05 14.14
CA PHE A 107 -10.59 -4.59 14.17
C PHE A 107 -10.10 -4.04 15.52
N ALA A 108 -10.21 -4.81 16.61
CA ALA A 108 -9.60 -4.43 17.89
C ALA A 108 -8.06 -4.31 17.79
N HIS A 109 -7.42 -4.94 16.80
CA HIS A 109 -5.99 -4.80 16.56
C HIS A 109 -5.61 -3.53 15.78
N ALA A 110 -6.56 -2.86 15.13
CA ALA A 110 -6.28 -1.73 14.23
C ALA A 110 -5.46 -0.60 14.87
N PRO A 111 -5.72 -0.16 16.13
CA PRO A 111 -4.91 0.90 16.76
C PRO A 111 -3.45 0.50 16.94
N GLY A 112 -3.18 -0.75 17.34
CA GLY A 112 -1.81 -1.23 17.54
C GLY A 112 -1.07 -1.42 16.22
N VAL A 113 -1.78 -1.94 15.20
CA VAL A 113 -1.23 -2.10 13.85
C VAL A 113 -0.86 -0.74 13.23
N LEU A 114 -1.72 0.27 13.40
CA LEU A 114 -1.43 1.63 12.95
C LEU A 114 -0.25 2.25 13.70
N ALA A 115 -0.26 2.20 15.03
CA ALA A 115 0.74 2.89 15.85
C ALA A 115 2.16 2.30 15.73
N VAL A 116 2.28 0.99 15.55
CA VAL A 116 3.58 0.29 15.53
C VAL A 116 4.10 0.09 14.10
N TYR A 117 3.21 -0.19 13.15
CA TYR A 117 3.61 -0.60 11.80
C TYR A 117 3.23 0.39 10.71
N ASN A 118 2.57 1.52 11.05
CA ASN A 118 2.02 2.46 10.09
C ASN A 118 1.13 1.75 9.06
N ALA A 119 0.27 0.85 9.54
CA ALA A 119 -0.56 -0.01 8.72
C ALA A 119 -2.05 0.08 9.06
N ALA A 120 -2.88 -0.16 8.05
CA ALA A 120 -4.33 -0.12 8.13
C ALA A 120 -4.94 -1.42 7.61
N ILE A 121 -6.02 -1.88 8.26
CA ILE A 121 -6.83 -3.00 7.79
C ILE A 121 -7.91 -2.43 6.87
N GLY A 122 -7.85 -2.80 5.60
CA GLY A 122 -8.80 -2.41 4.57
C GLY A 122 -9.65 -3.59 4.07
N CYS A 123 -10.52 -3.28 3.11
CA CYS A 123 -11.32 -4.26 2.38
C CYS A 123 -11.29 -3.91 0.90
N GLN A 124 -10.96 -4.90 0.07
CA GLN A 124 -11.02 -4.77 -1.39
C GLN A 124 -12.49 -4.83 -1.89
N PRO A 125 -12.79 -4.37 -3.12
CA PRO A 125 -14.14 -4.41 -3.68
C PRO A 125 -14.76 -5.82 -3.76
N ASN A 126 -13.94 -6.86 -3.85
CA ASN A 126 -14.37 -8.27 -3.86
C ASN A 126 -14.70 -8.80 -2.44
N GLY A 127 -14.56 -7.97 -1.41
CA GLY A 127 -14.77 -8.31 0.00
C GLY A 127 -13.57 -8.94 0.71
N GLU A 128 -12.42 -9.07 0.05
CA GLU A 128 -11.18 -9.59 0.64
C GLU A 128 -10.57 -8.59 1.62
N LEU A 129 -10.24 -9.06 2.82
CA LEU A 129 -9.56 -8.25 3.81
C LEU A 129 -8.07 -8.14 3.47
N VAL A 130 -7.54 -6.93 3.58
CA VAL A 130 -6.17 -6.59 3.18
C VAL A 130 -5.52 -5.72 4.25
N LEU A 131 -4.23 -5.93 4.47
CA LEU A 131 -3.39 -5.07 5.28
C LEU A 131 -2.62 -4.14 4.33
N HIS A 132 -2.71 -2.83 4.56
CA HIS A 132 -1.94 -1.83 3.83
C HIS A 132 -0.96 -1.16 4.77
N ARG A 133 0.32 -1.18 4.43
CA ARG A 133 1.39 -0.51 5.16
C ARG A 133 1.98 0.60 4.31
N MET A 134 2.07 1.79 4.88
CA MET A 134 2.62 2.94 4.17
C MET A 134 4.11 3.09 4.50
N VAL A 135 4.93 3.12 3.46
CA VAL A 135 6.38 3.31 3.51
C VAL A 135 6.71 4.61 2.76
N PRO A 136 7.16 5.68 3.44
CA PRO A 136 7.59 6.89 2.76
C PRO A 136 8.71 6.57 1.76
N VAL A 137 8.65 7.11 0.53
CA VAL A 137 9.62 6.72 -0.51
C VAL A 137 11.05 7.16 -0.17
N HIS A 138 11.21 8.23 0.62
CA HIS A 138 12.51 8.71 1.09
C HIS A 138 13.17 7.75 2.09
N ASP A 139 12.37 6.99 2.84
CA ASP A 139 12.83 5.95 3.78
C ASP A 139 13.01 4.57 3.09
N ALA A 140 12.51 4.42 1.86
CA ALA A 140 12.56 3.19 1.10
C ALA A 140 13.96 2.96 0.50
N VAL A 141 14.81 2.23 1.22
CA VAL A 141 16.05 1.63 0.73
C VAL A 141 15.85 0.13 0.49
N VAL A 142 16.68 -0.46 -0.36
CA VAL A 142 16.53 -1.86 -0.81
C VAL A 142 16.39 -2.84 0.37
N ASP A 143 17.27 -2.71 1.36
CA ASP A 143 17.30 -3.62 2.51
C ASP A 143 16.10 -3.44 3.43
N THR A 144 15.50 -2.24 3.49
CA THR A 144 14.32 -1.98 4.31
C THR A 144 13.04 -2.48 3.62
N LEU A 145 12.93 -2.37 2.30
CA LEU A 145 11.73 -2.86 1.59
C LEU A 145 11.59 -4.39 1.67
N ALA A 146 12.67 -5.15 1.55
CA ALA A 146 12.63 -6.61 1.70
C ALA A 146 12.09 -7.01 3.09
N GLN A 147 12.57 -6.34 4.14
CA GLN A 147 12.06 -6.53 5.50
C GLN A 147 10.60 -6.10 5.61
N ASP A 148 10.21 -5.00 4.97
CA ASP A 148 8.83 -4.50 5.00
C ASP A 148 7.84 -5.46 4.33
N LEU A 149 8.23 -6.11 3.23
CA LEU A 149 7.45 -7.15 2.56
C LEU A 149 7.23 -8.35 3.50
N VAL A 150 8.28 -8.82 4.17
CA VAL A 150 8.22 -9.95 5.10
C VAL A 150 7.36 -9.61 6.32
N VAL A 151 7.57 -8.44 6.93
CA VAL A 151 6.78 -8.00 8.10
C VAL A 151 5.31 -7.84 7.74
N THR A 152 5.01 -7.25 6.59
CA THR A 152 3.62 -7.07 6.12
C THR A 152 2.95 -8.43 5.89
N GLN A 153 3.67 -9.40 5.32
CA GLN A 153 3.17 -10.76 5.15
C GLN A 153 2.89 -11.45 6.49
N GLN A 154 3.86 -11.42 7.42
CA GLN A 154 3.72 -12.04 8.73
C GLN A 154 2.55 -11.44 9.52
N LEU A 155 2.39 -10.12 9.47
CA LEU A 155 1.29 -9.43 10.15
C LEU A 155 -0.07 -9.76 9.52
N ALA A 156 -0.15 -9.86 8.19
CA ALA A 156 -1.38 -10.27 7.51
C ALA A 156 -1.79 -11.70 7.89
N VAL A 157 -0.83 -12.63 7.98
CA VAL A 157 -1.10 -14.01 8.45
C VAL A 157 -1.58 -14.02 9.90
N LEU A 158 -0.89 -13.32 10.81
CA LEU A 158 -1.28 -13.26 12.22
C LEU A 158 -2.69 -12.69 12.41
N LEU A 159 -3.04 -11.66 11.66
CA LEU A 159 -4.39 -11.06 11.69
C LEU A 159 -5.45 -12.01 11.08
N GLY A 160 -5.13 -12.69 9.99
CA GLY A 160 -5.99 -13.70 9.38
C GLY A 160 -6.27 -14.88 10.31
N ASP A 161 -5.24 -15.37 11.00
CA ASP A 161 -5.36 -16.45 11.99
C ASP A 161 -6.21 -16.01 13.20
N ALA A 162 -5.98 -14.80 13.71
CA ALA A 162 -6.77 -14.25 14.81
C ALA A 162 -8.27 -14.14 14.44
N ALA A 163 -8.57 -13.78 13.20
CA ALA A 163 -9.95 -13.69 12.71
C ALA A 163 -10.64 -15.07 12.58
N THR A 164 -9.87 -16.13 12.32
CA THR A 164 -10.43 -17.49 12.11
C THR A 164 -10.48 -18.33 13.39
N GLN A 165 -9.63 -18.06 14.38
CA GLN A 165 -9.62 -18.75 15.69
C GLN A 165 -10.87 -18.47 16.55
N VAL A 166 -11.61 -17.39 16.28
CA VAL A 166 -12.86 -17.07 16.99
C VAL A 166 -13.99 -18.10 16.70
N ARG A 167 -13.80 -18.98 15.70
CA ARG A 167 -14.78 -20.00 15.27
C ARG A 167 -14.97 -21.19 16.21
N THR A 168 -14.22 -21.31 17.31
CA THR A 168 -14.44 -22.37 18.31
C THR A 168 -15.04 -21.83 19.61
N PRO A 169 -16.38 -21.78 19.73
CA PRO A 169 -17.03 -22.05 21.00
C PRO A 169 -17.12 -23.56 21.20
N GLN A 170 -16.53 -24.07 22.30
CA GLN A 170 -16.96 -25.34 22.89
C GLN A 170 -18.32 -25.15 23.57
#